data_AF-A0A535P9X5-F1
#
_entry.id   AF-A0A535P9X5-F1
#
_cell.length_a   1.000
_cell.length_b   1.000
_cell.length_c   1.000
_cell.angle_alpha   90.00
_cell.angle_beta   90.00
_cell.angle_gamma   90.00
#
_symmetry.space_group_name_H-M   'P 1'
#
loop_
_entity.id
_entity.type
_entity.pdbx_description
1 polymer ?
#
loop_
_entity_poly.entity_id
_entity_poly.type
_entity_poly.pdbx_seq_one_letter_code
_entity_poly.pdbx_strand_id
1 'polypeptide(L)'
;MTRERARAERRDVDLERGEPLAGGAARGGPRGLRRAAKPLRDWSTRPRILVTNDDGVESRGLLTLKQALEEIGETTVVAPDTNQSAVGHQKTLMRPLRVRERTLTDGSSAFSIDGSPTDAVSLAFLGYFGHGFDLVASGINYGANLGDDITYSGTVSAAMEAAINGCPAFAISQEYYEHPDFGLAAIAAGIVARNILEHGLSEGQLLNINVPGVSLEECEGIEITRLGKRVYQDELIRRQDPRGIPYFWIGGPPPSGLAVQGTDFHAVVNRRIAVTPIQLDLTARRLLKRMRSWRWELPKPASAAAEEGQSAEGRPAAPRRRRQRATSGGSAGAKTAAGSTAGRAGTDQTPPR
;
A
#
# COMPACT_ATOMS: atom_id res chain seq x y z
N MET A 1 -16.70 -40.49 -4.49
CA MET A 1 -15.32 -40.02 -4.28
C MET A 1 -15.36 -38.86 -3.29
N THR A 2 -14.72 -39.01 -2.13
CA THR A 2 -14.84 -38.12 -0.97
C THR A 2 -14.10 -36.80 -1.18
N ARG A 3 -14.69 -35.69 -0.68
CA ARG A 3 -14.19 -34.30 -0.76
C ARG A 3 -12.71 -34.10 -0.37
N GLU A 4 -12.12 -35.02 0.38
CA GLU A 4 -10.70 -35.01 0.74
C GLU A 4 -9.76 -35.38 -0.41
N ARG A 5 -10.12 -36.33 -1.27
CA ARG A 5 -9.28 -36.68 -2.44
C ARG A 5 -9.22 -35.55 -3.47
N ALA A 6 -10.33 -34.85 -3.69
CA ALA A 6 -10.39 -33.67 -4.56
C ALA A 6 -9.59 -32.46 -4.03
N ARG A 7 -9.27 -32.44 -2.73
CA ARG A 7 -8.50 -31.38 -2.07
C ARG A 7 -7.00 -31.65 -2.05
N ALA A 8 -6.61 -32.93 -2.05
CA ALA A 8 -5.23 -33.37 -2.14
C ALA A 8 -4.69 -33.30 -3.58
N GLU A 9 -5.47 -33.75 -4.57
CA GLU A 9 -5.05 -33.75 -5.98
C GLU A 9 -4.86 -32.34 -6.57
N ARG A 10 -5.52 -31.32 -6.00
CA ARG A 10 -5.32 -29.91 -6.41
C ARG A 10 -4.08 -29.25 -5.80
N ARG A 11 -3.50 -29.79 -4.72
CA ARG A 11 -2.32 -29.19 -4.08
C ARG A 11 -1.02 -29.53 -4.81
N ASP A 12 -0.93 -30.70 -5.40
CA ASP A 12 0.33 -31.19 -5.99
C ASP A 12 0.63 -30.59 -7.37
N VAL A 13 -0.37 -30.06 -8.08
CA VAL A 13 -0.16 -29.44 -9.41
C VAL A 13 0.15 -27.94 -9.32
N ASP A 14 -0.33 -27.26 -8.26
CA ASP A 14 -0.17 -25.80 -8.09
C ASP A 14 1.14 -25.41 -7.37
N LEU A 15 1.89 -26.36 -6.81
CA LEU A 15 3.15 -26.11 -6.09
C LEU A 15 4.38 -25.92 -6.98
N GLU A 16 4.36 -26.37 -8.24
CA GLU A 16 5.54 -26.30 -9.13
C GLU A 16 5.56 -25.10 -10.09
N ARG A 17 4.50 -24.28 -10.18
CA ARG A 17 4.41 -23.20 -11.19
C ARG A 17 4.02 -21.80 -10.69
N GLY A 18 3.71 -21.61 -9.41
CA GLY A 18 3.42 -20.27 -8.87
C GLY A 18 2.17 -19.60 -9.46
N GLU A 19 1.20 -20.39 -9.92
CA GLU A 19 -0.08 -19.90 -10.44
C GLU A 19 -1.14 -19.81 -9.32
N PRO A 20 -2.13 -18.88 -9.41
CA PRO A 20 -3.15 -18.72 -8.39
C PRO A 20 -4.13 -19.90 -8.32
N LEU A 21 -4.32 -20.42 -7.12
CA LEU A 21 -5.31 -21.43 -6.74
C LEU A 21 -6.76 -20.89 -6.82
N ALA A 22 -7.28 -20.59 -8.00
CA ALA A 22 -8.73 -20.44 -8.24
C ALA A 22 -9.06 -20.45 -9.74
N GLY A 23 -9.37 -21.64 -10.29
CA GLY A 23 -9.99 -21.76 -11.61
C GLY A 23 -11.47 -21.40 -11.57
N GLY A 24 -11.86 -20.36 -12.30
CA GLY A 24 -13.26 -20.02 -12.55
C GLY A 24 -13.41 -19.00 -13.65
N ALA A 25 -13.46 -19.49 -14.91
CA ALA A 25 -13.79 -18.80 -16.15
C ALA A 25 -12.97 -17.53 -16.45
N ALA A 26 -12.48 -17.41 -17.68
CA ALA A 26 -12.04 -16.12 -18.21
C ALA A 26 -13.19 -15.10 -18.03
N ARG A 27 -13.14 -14.29 -16.96
CA ARG A 27 -13.94 -13.08 -16.87
C ARG A 27 -13.45 -12.24 -18.03
N GLY A 28 -14.25 -12.15 -19.08
CA GLY A 28 -14.09 -11.21 -20.17
C GLY A 28 -14.28 -9.77 -19.67
N GLY A 29 -13.45 -9.37 -18.71
CA GLY A 29 -13.23 -7.97 -18.37
C GLY A 29 -12.37 -7.34 -19.48
N PRO A 30 -12.61 -6.07 -19.82
CA PRO A 30 -11.94 -5.42 -20.93
C PRO A 30 -10.43 -5.28 -20.65
N ARG A 31 -9.64 -6.07 -21.39
CA ARG A 31 -8.17 -6.07 -21.55
C ARG A 31 -7.37 -5.41 -20.41
N GLY A 32 -7.08 -6.18 -19.37
CA GLY A 32 -6.00 -5.88 -18.42
C GLY A 32 -4.61 -6.05 -19.05
N LEU A 33 -3.71 -5.16 -18.64
CA LEU A 33 -2.25 -5.14 -18.86
C LEU A 33 -1.77 -5.02 -20.32
N ARG A 34 -1.62 -3.77 -20.79
CA ARG A 34 -0.58 -3.47 -21.79
C ARG A 34 0.78 -3.51 -21.07
N ARG A 35 1.46 -4.65 -21.20
CA ARG A 35 2.73 -4.98 -20.55
C ARG A 35 3.95 -4.20 -21.07
N ALA A 36 3.77 -3.33 -22.06
CA ALA A 36 4.87 -2.57 -22.66
C ALA A 36 4.52 -1.08 -22.67
N ALA A 37 5.39 -0.31 -22.03
CA ALA A 37 5.56 1.12 -22.24
C ALA A 37 5.45 1.43 -23.75
N LYS A 38 4.56 2.34 -24.13
CA LYS A 38 4.46 2.81 -25.51
C LYS A 38 4.69 4.32 -25.51
N PRO A 39 5.68 4.82 -26.28
CA PRO A 39 5.79 6.26 -26.53
C PRO A 39 4.43 6.86 -26.86
N LEU A 40 4.11 8.05 -26.34
CA LEU A 40 2.80 8.71 -26.57
C LEU A 40 2.42 8.80 -28.05
N ARG A 41 3.42 8.97 -28.94
CA ARG A 41 3.28 8.97 -30.40
C ARG A 41 2.79 7.64 -31.02
N ASP A 42 2.90 6.53 -30.29
CA ASP A 42 2.55 5.18 -30.74
C ASP A 42 1.14 4.74 -30.26
N TRP A 43 0.38 5.67 -29.67
CA TRP A 43 -1.02 5.48 -29.31
C TRP A 43 -1.90 5.63 -30.56
N SER A 44 -2.50 4.52 -31.00
CA SER A 44 -3.41 4.48 -32.15
C SER A 44 -4.78 5.12 -31.88
N THR A 45 -5.11 5.34 -30.61
CA THR A 45 -6.36 5.94 -30.11
C THR A 45 -6.04 6.73 -28.85
N ARG A 46 -6.85 7.74 -28.50
CA ARG A 46 -6.66 8.49 -27.26
C ARG A 46 -6.73 7.55 -26.04
N PRO A 47 -5.83 7.68 -25.05
CA PRO A 47 -5.85 6.85 -23.84
C PRO A 47 -7.14 7.08 -23.07
N ARG A 48 -7.70 6.04 -22.46
CA ARG A 48 -8.87 6.14 -21.58
C ARG A 48 -8.43 6.31 -20.14
N ILE A 49 -8.85 7.40 -19.52
CA ILE A 49 -8.39 7.81 -18.19
C ILE A 49 -9.59 7.81 -17.24
N LEU A 50 -9.52 6.98 -16.19
CA LEU A 50 -10.49 7.02 -15.10
C LEU A 50 -10.07 8.08 -14.09
N VAL A 51 -10.96 9.00 -13.76
CA VAL A 51 -10.72 10.07 -12.78
C VAL A 51 -11.64 9.87 -11.57
N THR A 52 -11.07 9.92 -10.38
CA THR A 52 -11.79 9.72 -9.11
C THR A 52 -11.16 10.56 -7.99
N ASN A 53 -11.76 10.58 -6.80
CA ASN A 53 -11.22 11.22 -5.60
C ASN A 53 -11.91 10.67 -4.34
N ASP A 54 -11.56 11.23 -3.18
CA ASP A 54 -12.23 11.03 -1.89
C ASP A 54 -13.00 12.24 -1.37
N ASP A 55 -12.82 13.44 -1.94
CA ASP A 55 -13.63 14.61 -1.56
C ASP A 55 -15.07 14.58 -2.10
N GLY A 56 -15.34 13.71 -3.08
CA GLY A 56 -16.63 13.54 -3.72
C GLY A 56 -16.73 14.17 -5.12
N VAL A 57 -17.79 13.80 -5.84
CA VAL A 57 -18.02 14.12 -7.26
C VAL A 57 -18.12 15.62 -7.56
N GLU A 58 -18.49 16.44 -6.58
CA GLU A 58 -18.64 17.89 -6.74
C GLU A 58 -17.35 18.67 -6.38
N SER A 59 -16.26 17.97 -6.05
CA SER A 59 -14.99 18.60 -5.67
C SER A 59 -14.39 19.43 -6.81
N ARG A 60 -13.93 20.64 -6.48
CA ARG A 60 -13.16 21.48 -7.42
C ARG A 60 -11.87 20.79 -7.85
N GLY A 61 -11.19 20.10 -6.93
CA GLY A 61 -9.95 19.37 -7.24
C GLY A 61 -10.16 18.23 -8.24
N LEU A 62 -11.31 17.55 -8.17
CA LEU A 62 -11.70 16.51 -9.13
C LEU A 62 -11.94 17.09 -10.53
N LEU A 63 -12.70 18.19 -10.59
CA LEU A 63 -12.97 18.87 -11.86
C LEU A 63 -11.68 19.38 -12.51
N THR A 64 -10.80 20.00 -11.74
CA THR A 64 -9.50 20.48 -12.23
C THR A 64 -8.62 19.32 -12.72
N LEU A 65 -8.58 18.19 -12.00
CA LEU A 65 -7.85 17.01 -12.43
C LEU A 65 -8.39 16.47 -13.76
N LYS A 66 -9.71 16.32 -13.87
CA LYS A 66 -10.37 15.88 -15.10
C LYS A 66 -10.00 16.78 -16.27
N GLN A 67 -10.12 18.10 -16.11
CA GLN A 67 -9.83 19.07 -17.18
C GLN A 67 -8.36 19.00 -17.64
N ALA A 68 -7.42 18.86 -16.70
CA ALA A 68 -6.00 18.71 -17.03
C ALA A 68 -5.70 17.44 -17.85
N LEU A 69 -6.47 16.36 -17.62
CA LEU A 69 -6.26 15.06 -18.26
C LEU A 69 -7.02 14.90 -19.59
N GLU A 70 -8.05 15.72 -19.83
CA GLU A 70 -8.79 15.76 -21.10
C GLU A 70 -7.94 16.19 -22.29
N GLU A 71 -6.85 16.93 -22.06
CA GLU A 71 -5.88 17.25 -23.11
C GLU A 71 -5.10 16.00 -23.56
N ILE A 72 -4.97 15.01 -22.69
CA ILE A 72 -4.16 13.81 -22.91
C ILE A 72 -5.02 12.66 -23.44
N GLY A 73 -6.22 12.47 -22.88
CA GLY A 73 -7.05 11.29 -23.13
C GLY A 73 -8.55 11.50 -23.01
N GLU A 74 -9.29 10.43 -23.24
CA GLU A 74 -10.74 10.35 -22.98
C GLU A 74 -10.97 10.12 -21.49
N THR A 75 -11.49 11.10 -20.77
CA THR A 75 -11.71 11.01 -19.33
C THR A 75 -13.10 10.45 -18.99
N THR A 76 -13.17 9.56 -18.01
CA THR A 76 -14.43 9.14 -17.36
C THR A 76 -14.34 9.43 -15.88
N VAL A 77 -15.31 10.14 -15.32
CA VAL A 77 -15.33 10.49 -13.90
C VAL A 77 -16.24 9.53 -13.13
N VAL A 78 -15.72 8.88 -12.10
CA VAL A 78 -16.51 8.13 -11.12
C VAL A 78 -15.99 8.41 -9.71
N ALA A 79 -16.83 8.94 -8.82
CA ALA A 79 -16.41 9.39 -7.49
C ALA A 79 -17.51 9.18 -6.44
N PRO A 80 -17.19 9.24 -5.14
CA PRO A 80 -18.19 9.20 -4.07
C PRO A 80 -19.24 10.34 -4.17
N ASP A 81 -20.46 10.08 -3.70
CA ASP A 81 -21.54 11.07 -3.59
C ASP A 81 -21.21 12.19 -2.59
N THR A 82 -20.42 11.87 -1.57
CA THR A 82 -20.04 12.77 -0.47
C THR A 82 -18.55 12.71 -0.21
N ASN A 83 -18.03 13.65 0.57
CA ASN A 83 -16.67 13.55 1.10
C ASN A 83 -16.50 12.25 1.92
N GLN A 84 -15.39 11.56 1.68
CA GLN A 84 -14.92 10.30 2.27
C GLN A 84 -13.44 10.43 2.68
N SER A 85 -12.96 11.63 3.05
CA SER A 85 -11.60 11.82 3.56
C SER A 85 -11.38 10.94 4.81
N ALA A 86 -10.17 10.36 4.91
CA ALA A 86 -9.73 9.49 6.01
C ALA A 86 -10.48 8.13 6.17
N VAL A 87 -11.18 7.63 5.14
CA VAL A 87 -11.81 6.28 5.19
C VAL A 87 -10.84 5.13 4.92
N GLY A 88 -9.62 5.40 4.44
CA GLY A 88 -8.65 4.39 4.03
C GLY A 88 -9.13 3.51 2.87
N HIS A 89 -8.63 2.26 2.80
CA HIS A 89 -8.94 1.30 1.74
C HIS A 89 -10.24 0.51 2.02
N GLN A 90 -11.34 1.22 2.19
CA GLN A 90 -12.64 0.62 2.48
C GLN A 90 -13.30 0.05 1.21
N LYS A 91 -13.87 -1.16 1.29
CA LYS A 91 -14.66 -1.77 0.21
C LYS A 91 -16.05 -2.17 0.69
N THR A 92 -17.08 -1.78 -0.04
CA THR A 92 -18.47 -2.07 0.32
C THR A 92 -18.88 -3.45 -0.19
N LEU A 93 -18.98 -4.43 0.73
CA LEU A 93 -19.35 -5.82 0.39
C LEU A 93 -20.71 -6.26 0.95
N MET A 94 -21.17 -5.63 2.02
CA MET A 94 -22.31 -6.10 2.82
C MET A 94 -23.63 -5.37 2.50
N ARG A 95 -23.63 -4.47 1.50
CA ARG A 95 -24.82 -3.78 1.01
C ARG A 95 -24.66 -3.48 -0.49
N PRO A 96 -25.76 -3.26 -1.24
CA PRO A 96 -25.65 -2.83 -2.63
C PRO A 96 -25.02 -1.44 -2.75
N LEU A 97 -24.33 -1.22 -3.87
CA LEU A 97 -23.86 0.08 -4.35
C LEU A 97 -24.90 0.69 -5.31
N ARG A 98 -25.08 2.01 -5.23
CA ARG A 98 -25.91 2.81 -6.14
C ARG A 98 -25.00 3.73 -6.94
N VAL A 99 -25.26 3.80 -8.25
CA VAL A 99 -24.57 4.71 -9.18
C VAL A 99 -25.61 5.70 -9.69
N ARG A 100 -25.21 6.97 -9.78
CA ARG A 100 -26.04 8.06 -10.30
C ARG A 100 -25.25 8.83 -11.34
N GLU A 101 -25.89 9.16 -12.46
CA GLU A 101 -25.32 10.13 -13.39
C GLU A 101 -25.40 11.53 -12.81
N ARG A 102 -24.36 12.31 -13.03
CA ARG A 102 -24.20 13.69 -12.58
C ARG A 102 -23.69 14.55 -13.72
N THR A 103 -24.04 15.82 -13.67
CA THR A 103 -23.46 16.85 -14.52
C THR A 103 -22.53 17.69 -13.66
N LEU A 104 -21.26 17.76 -14.05
CA LEU A 104 -20.27 18.59 -13.37
C LEU A 104 -20.53 20.08 -13.67
N THR A 105 -19.85 20.96 -12.93
CA THR A 105 -20.00 22.41 -13.08
C THR A 105 -19.63 22.93 -14.47
N ASP A 106 -18.75 22.22 -15.18
CA ASP A 106 -18.37 22.54 -16.57
C ASP A 106 -19.35 21.97 -17.63
N GLY A 107 -20.43 21.31 -17.20
CA GLY A 107 -21.44 20.69 -18.07
C GLY A 107 -21.12 19.26 -18.51
N SER A 108 -19.94 18.72 -18.17
CA SER A 108 -19.57 17.34 -18.54
C SER A 108 -20.25 16.29 -17.67
N SER A 109 -20.32 15.05 -18.17
CA SER A 109 -20.91 13.93 -17.44
C SER A 109 -19.95 13.29 -16.44
N ALA A 110 -20.49 12.86 -15.31
CA ALA A 110 -19.81 12.12 -14.28
C ALA A 110 -20.74 11.07 -13.66
N PHE A 111 -20.16 10.12 -12.95
CA PHE A 111 -20.88 9.13 -12.18
C PHE A 111 -20.55 9.32 -10.71
N SER A 112 -21.58 9.38 -9.87
CA SER A 112 -21.43 9.40 -8.43
C SER A 112 -21.90 8.09 -7.82
N ILE A 113 -21.21 7.63 -6.78
CA ILE A 113 -21.53 6.38 -6.10
C ILE A 113 -21.77 6.59 -4.61
N ASP A 114 -22.68 5.81 -4.04
CA ASP A 114 -22.90 5.79 -2.59
C ASP A 114 -21.88 4.91 -1.85
N GLY A 115 -20.63 4.86 -2.31
CA GLY A 115 -19.55 4.01 -1.77
C GLY A 115 -18.24 4.77 -1.57
N SER A 116 -17.16 4.03 -1.35
CA SER A 116 -15.81 4.60 -1.17
C SER A 116 -15.12 4.93 -2.50
N PRO A 117 -14.00 5.66 -2.49
CA PRO A 117 -13.17 5.87 -3.69
C PRO A 117 -12.69 4.55 -4.32
N THR A 118 -12.40 3.55 -3.47
CA THR A 118 -12.04 2.20 -3.90
C THR A 118 -13.20 1.48 -4.59
N ASP A 119 -14.43 1.67 -4.09
CA ASP A 119 -15.63 1.13 -4.73
C ASP A 119 -15.83 1.75 -6.11
N ALA A 120 -15.52 3.04 -6.28
CA ALA A 120 -15.64 3.75 -7.56
C ALA A 120 -14.70 3.15 -8.62
N VAL A 121 -13.45 2.89 -8.25
CA VAL A 121 -12.47 2.20 -9.09
C VAL A 121 -12.89 0.75 -9.34
N SER A 122 -13.28 0.02 -8.30
CA SER A 122 -13.74 -1.37 -8.42
C SER A 122 -14.91 -1.50 -9.40
N LEU A 123 -15.90 -0.61 -9.32
CA LEU A 123 -17.06 -0.59 -10.20
C LEU A 123 -16.64 -0.49 -11.68
N ALA A 124 -15.69 0.39 -11.98
CA ALA A 124 -15.17 0.58 -13.33
C ALA A 124 -14.50 -0.69 -13.87
N PHE A 125 -13.61 -1.32 -13.09
CA PHE A 125 -12.89 -2.54 -13.49
C PHE A 125 -13.74 -3.81 -13.46
N LEU A 126 -14.84 -3.82 -12.71
CA LEU A 126 -15.84 -4.89 -12.74
C LEU A 126 -16.77 -4.82 -13.97
N GLY A 127 -16.58 -3.83 -14.85
CA GLY A 127 -17.18 -3.81 -16.18
C GLY A 127 -18.39 -2.89 -16.33
N TYR A 128 -18.65 -1.98 -15.39
CA TYR A 128 -19.80 -1.07 -15.46
C TYR A 128 -19.85 -0.25 -16.76
N PHE A 129 -18.69 0.21 -17.25
CA PHE A 129 -18.58 0.98 -18.49
C PHE A 129 -18.48 0.12 -19.76
N GLY A 130 -18.44 -1.21 -19.64
CA GLY A 130 -18.27 -2.12 -20.78
C GLY A 130 -16.90 -2.03 -21.48
N HIS A 131 -15.97 -1.22 -20.96
CA HIS A 131 -14.62 -1.08 -21.49
C HIS A 131 -13.57 -0.82 -20.39
N GLY A 132 -12.30 -0.95 -20.75
CA GLY A 132 -11.17 -0.82 -19.83
C GLY A 132 -10.61 0.60 -19.80
N PHE A 133 -9.67 0.82 -18.89
CA PHE A 133 -8.95 2.08 -18.69
C PHE A 133 -7.44 1.86 -18.80
N ASP A 134 -6.77 2.83 -19.38
CA ASP A 134 -5.33 2.83 -19.60
C ASP A 134 -4.57 3.51 -18.46
N LEU A 135 -5.25 4.35 -17.69
CA LEU A 135 -4.70 5.09 -16.55
C LEU A 135 -5.81 5.39 -15.54
N VAL A 136 -5.50 5.32 -14.25
CA VAL A 136 -6.36 5.85 -13.19
C VAL A 136 -5.67 7.02 -12.49
N ALA A 137 -6.38 8.13 -12.36
CA ALA A 137 -5.94 9.32 -11.65
C ALA A 137 -6.88 9.58 -10.46
N SER A 138 -6.34 9.62 -9.25
CA SER A 138 -7.11 9.94 -8.04
C SER A 138 -6.68 11.30 -7.46
N GLY A 139 -7.64 12.23 -7.28
CA GLY A 139 -7.40 13.56 -6.73
C GLY A 139 -8.18 14.66 -7.47
N ILE A 140 -7.75 15.92 -7.44
CA ILE A 140 -6.71 16.47 -6.54
C ILE A 140 -7.27 16.60 -5.13
N ASN A 141 -6.66 15.91 -4.17
CA ASN A 141 -7.09 15.93 -2.77
C ASN A 141 -6.73 17.24 -2.06
N TYR A 142 -7.62 17.69 -1.18
CA TYR A 142 -7.35 18.78 -0.24
C TYR A 142 -6.44 18.27 0.88
N GLY A 143 -5.18 18.70 0.88
CA GLY A 143 -4.19 18.34 1.88
C GLY A 143 -3.26 17.26 1.38
N ALA A 144 -1.99 17.38 1.78
CA ALA A 144 -0.95 16.44 1.38
C ALA A 144 -1.10 15.08 2.10
N ASN A 145 -0.87 14.00 1.35
CA ASN A 145 -0.81 12.62 1.82
C ASN A 145 0.66 12.17 1.83
N LEU A 146 1.36 12.44 2.94
CA LEU A 146 2.82 12.28 3.07
C LEU A 146 3.18 11.16 4.04
N GLY A 147 4.24 10.42 3.76
CA GLY A 147 4.75 9.38 4.65
C GLY A 147 3.69 8.32 4.96
N ASP A 148 3.44 8.07 6.25
CA ASP A 148 2.51 7.03 6.71
C ASP A 148 1.03 7.38 6.44
N ASP A 149 0.71 8.63 6.10
CA ASP A 149 -0.68 9.08 5.82
C ASP A 149 -1.32 8.33 4.67
N ILE A 150 -0.49 7.84 3.75
CA ILE A 150 -0.92 7.11 2.57
C ILE A 150 -1.77 5.88 2.91
N THR A 151 -1.63 5.30 4.11
CA THR A 151 -2.40 4.11 4.52
C THR A 151 -3.83 4.43 4.91
N TYR A 152 -4.13 5.70 5.23
CA TYR A 152 -5.47 6.17 5.62
C TYR A 152 -6.13 7.02 4.53
N SER A 153 -5.37 7.42 3.51
CA SER A 153 -5.83 8.25 2.40
C SER A 153 -6.79 7.50 1.49
N GLY A 154 -7.99 8.04 1.30
CA GLY A 154 -8.95 7.55 0.31
C GLY A 154 -8.45 7.78 -1.12
N THR A 155 -7.79 8.91 -1.37
CA THR A 155 -7.15 9.23 -2.65
C THR A 155 -6.11 8.18 -3.04
N VAL A 156 -5.19 7.87 -2.12
CA VAL A 156 -4.15 6.86 -2.39
C VAL A 156 -4.77 5.47 -2.51
N SER A 157 -5.74 5.13 -1.66
CA SER A 157 -6.42 3.84 -1.71
C SER A 157 -7.12 3.57 -3.05
N ALA A 158 -7.70 4.59 -3.70
CA ALA A 158 -8.25 4.45 -5.04
C ALA A 158 -7.17 4.11 -6.09
N ALA A 159 -6.01 4.76 -6.03
CA ALA A 159 -4.87 4.42 -6.89
C ALA A 159 -4.30 3.02 -6.58
N MET A 160 -4.32 2.60 -5.31
CA MET A 160 -3.95 1.24 -4.91
C MET A 160 -4.91 0.21 -5.51
N GLU A 161 -6.22 0.46 -5.48
CA GLU A 161 -7.22 -0.43 -6.10
C GLU A 161 -6.99 -0.58 -7.61
N ALA A 162 -6.64 0.50 -8.30
CA ALA A 162 -6.30 0.45 -9.72
C ALA A 162 -5.06 -0.41 -9.98
N ALA A 163 -4.01 -0.25 -9.17
CA ALA A 163 -2.80 -1.06 -9.26
C ALA A 163 -3.07 -2.56 -8.98
N ILE A 164 -3.97 -2.88 -8.04
CA ILE A 164 -4.45 -4.26 -7.78
C ILE A 164 -5.16 -4.85 -9.00
N ASN A 165 -5.90 -4.03 -9.74
CA ASN A 165 -6.57 -4.44 -10.98
C ASN A 165 -5.64 -4.39 -12.22
N GLY A 166 -4.33 -4.19 -12.03
CA GLY A 166 -3.35 -4.21 -13.11
C GLY A 166 -3.39 -2.99 -14.04
N CYS A 167 -3.95 -1.86 -13.58
CA CYS A 167 -3.95 -0.59 -14.30
C CYS A 167 -2.94 0.37 -13.66
N PRO A 168 -2.07 1.04 -14.44
CA PRO A 168 -1.16 2.03 -13.87
C PRO A 168 -1.97 3.20 -13.31
N ALA A 169 -1.51 3.75 -12.19
CA ALA A 169 -2.26 4.77 -11.48
C ALA A 169 -1.36 5.79 -10.77
N PHE A 170 -1.94 6.96 -10.51
CA PHE A 170 -1.38 7.92 -9.59
C PHE A 170 -2.44 8.54 -8.68
N ALA A 171 -2.01 8.90 -7.47
CA ALA A 171 -2.77 9.74 -6.55
C ALA A 171 -2.10 11.11 -6.48
N ILE A 172 -2.88 12.19 -6.51
CA ILE A 172 -2.37 13.56 -6.44
C ILE A 172 -3.09 14.35 -5.35
N SER A 173 -2.30 15.06 -4.56
CA SER A 173 -2.72 15.81 -3.38
C SER A 173 -2.02 17.16 -3.35
N GLN A 174 -2.66 18.20 -2.83
CA GLN A 174 -2.06 19.52 -2.73
C GLN A 174 -2.15 20.08 -1.31
N GLU A 175 -1.05 20.63 -0.79
CA GLU A 175 -1.13 21.47 0.41
C GLU A 175 -2.00 22.70 0.13
N TYR A 176 -2.89 23.03 1.05
CA TYR A 176 -3.82 24.13 0.87
C TYR A 176 -3.90 25.02 2.10
N TYR A 177 -4.17 26.29 1.81
CA TYR A 177 -4.69 27.27 2.76
C TYR A 177 -6.18 27.51 2.44
N GLU A 178 -6.87 28.46 3.06
CA GLU A 178 -8.34 28.60 3.01
C GLU A 178 -8.96 28.50 1.60
N HIS A 179 -8.27 28.94 0.55
CA HIS A 179 -8.74 28.87 -0.84
C HIS A 179 -7.64 28.34 -1.79
N PRO A 180 -7.48 27.02 -1.96
CA PRO A 180 -6.46 26.48 -2.84
C PRO A 180 -6.72 26.83 -4.31
N ASP A 181 -5.65 27.23 -4.99
CA ASP A 181 -5.55 27.19 -6.45
C ASP A 181 -4.90 25.87 -6.86
N PHE A 182 -5.61 25.07 -7.66
CA PHE A 182 -5.14 23.77 -8.13
C PHE A 182 -4.37 23.84 -9.45
N GLY A 183 -4.04 25.03 -9.96
CA GLY A 183 -3.32 25.21 -11.22
C GLY A 183 -1.97 24.49 -11.25
N LEU A 184 -1.17 24.57 -10.18
CA LEU A 184 0.11 23.86 -10.10
C LEU A 184 -0.08 22.33 -10.10
N ALA A 185 -1.08 21.83 -9.38
CA ALA A 185 -1.41 20.41 -9.36
C ALA A 185 -1.97 19.90 -10.70
N ALA A 186 -2.71 20.73 -11.45
CA ALA A 186 -3.16 20.42 -12.80
C ALA A 186 -1.97 20.18 -13.74
N ILE A 187 -0.98 21.09 -13.70
CA ILE A 187 0.25 20.96 -14.49
C ILE A 187 1.01 19.69 -14.09
N ALA A 188 1.17 19.44 -12.79
CA ALA A 188 1.83 18.24 -12.27
C ALA A 188 1.12 16.96 -12.73
N ALA A 189 -0.22 16.91 -12.66
CA ALA A 189 -1.02 15.79 -13.12
C ALA A 189 -0.79 15.48 -14.61
N GLY A 190 -0.77 16.51 -15.46
CA GLY A 190 -0.50 16.35 -16.89
C GLY A 190 0.90 15.79 -17.17
N ILE A 191 1.92 16.27 -16.45
CA ILE A 191 3.30 15.77 -16.55
C ILE A 191 3.37 14.30 -16.12
N VAL A 192 2.79 13.96 -14.97
CA VAL A 192 2.80 12.61 -14.40
C VAL A 192 2.06 11.63 -15.31
N ALA A 193 0.86 12.00 -15.78
CA ALA A 193 0.07 11.17 -16.68
C ALA A 193 0.83 10.84 -17.97
N ARG A 194 1.47 11.85 -18.60
CA ARG A 194 2.30 11.63 -19.80
C ARG A 194 3.45 10.66 -19.54
N ASN A 195 4.17 10.84 -18.43
CA ASN A 195 5.28 9.96 -18.05
C ASN A 195 4.82 8.51 -17.82
N ILE A 196 3.69 8.32 -17.12
CA ILE A 196 3.13 6.98 -16.88
C ILE A 196 2.70 6.33 -18.20
N LEU A 197 2.02 7.07 -19.07
CA LEU A 197 1.55 6.53 -20.36
C LEU A 197 2.71 6.18 -21.31
N GLU A 198 3.80 6.95 -21.25
CA GLU A 198 5.00 6.73 -22.06
C GLU A 198 5.88 5.59 -21.54
N HIS A 199 6.17 5.56 -20.23
CA HIS A 199 7.13 4.64 -19.62
C HIS A 199 6.51 3.42 -18.94
N GLY A 200 5.20 3.45 -18.67
CA GLY A 200 4.50 2.42 -17.91
C GLY A 200 4.90 2.35 -16.44
N LEU A 201 4.23 1.46 -15.70
CA LEU A 201 4.56 1.06 -14.34
C LEU A 201 4.51 -0.46 -14.25
N SER A 202 5.29 -1.06 -13.35
CA SER A 202 5.19 -2.51 -13.10
C SER A 202 3.91 -2.83 -12.32
N GLU A 203 3.51 -4.09 -12.33
CA GLU A 203 2.35 -4.56 -11.57
C GLU A 203 2.46 -4.22 -10.07
N GLY A 204 1.37 -3.74 -9.49
CA GLY A 204 1.32 -3.33 -8.09
C GLY A 204 2.11 -2.05 -7.77
N GLN A 205 2.51 -1.27 -8.78
CA GLN A 205 3.15 0.04 -8.59
C GLN A 205 2.18 1.19 -8.93
N LEU A 206 2.31 2.29 -8.21
CA LEU A 206 1.61 3.55 -8.43
C LEU A 206 2.50 4.73 -8.06
N LEU A 207 2.14 5.94 -8.48
CA LEU A 207 2.82 7.16 -8.05
C LEU A 207 1.95 7.96 -7.07
N ASN A 208 2.52 8.36 -5.93
CA ASN A 208 1.90 9.31 -5.00
C ASN A 208 2.53 10.69 -5.22
N ILE A 209 1.70 11.69 -5.53
CA ILE A 209 2.13 13.03 -5.92
C ILE A 209 1.63 14.02 -4.87
N ASN A 210 2.55 14.79 -4.30
CA ASN A 210 2.20 15.89 -3.38
C ASN A 210 2.71 17.22 -3.91
N VAL A 211 1.80 18.17 -4.03
CA VAL A 211 2.04 19.48 -4.62
C VAL A 211 2.06 20.53 -3.51
N PRO A 212 3.10 21.38 -3.42
CA PRO A 212 3.14 22.46 -2.45
C PRO A 212 2.06 23.52 -2.73
N GLY A 213 1.54 24.15 -1.68
CA GLY A 213 0.52 25.19 -1.78
C GLY A 213 1.08 26.56 -2.18
N VAL A 214 1.88 26.61 -3.25
CA VAL A 214 2.56 27.81 -3.76
C VAL A 214 2.21 28.06 -5.23
N SER A 215 2.50 29.25 -5.75
CA SER A 215 2.26 29.55 -7.17
C SER A 215 3.23 28.81 -8.09
N LEU A 216 2.96 28.81 -9.40
CA LEU A 216 3.85 28.21 -10.39
C LEU A 216 5.25 28.85 -10.38
N GLU A 217 5.32 30.16 -10.18
CA GLU A 217 6.56 30.94 -10.16
C GLU A 217 7.40 30.64 -8.91
N GLU A 218 6.76 30.26 -7.81
CA GLU A 218 7.41 29.90 -6.55
C GLU A 218 7.81 28.43 -6.46
N CYS A 219 7.32 27.59 -7.38
CA CYS A 219 7.63 26.17 -7.41
C CYS A 219 9.09 25.95 -7.83
N GLU A 220 9.87 25.29 -6.98
CA GLU A 220 11.28 25.00 -7.21
C GLU A 220 11.51 23.74 -8.08
N GLY A 221 10.45 23.13 -8.59
CA GLY A 221 10.48 22.01 -9.53
C GLY A 221 9.88 20.71 -8.99
N ILE A 222 10.25 19.60 -9.62
CA ILE A 222 9.77 18.25 -9.31
C ILE A 222 10.92 17.43 -8.71
N GLU A 223 10.67 16.75 -7.60
CA GLU A 223 11.64 15.86 -6.94
C GLU A 223 11.09 14.44 -6.87
N ILE A 224 11.87 13.46 -7.35
CA ILE A 224 11.58 12.04 -7.12
C ILE A 224 11.99 11.70 -5.69
N THR A 225 11.05 11.19 -4.91
CA THR A 225 11.20 11.05 -3.46
C THR A 225 10.96 9.63 -2.98
N ARG A 226 11.35 9.36 -1.74
CA ARG A 226 10.84 8.23 -0.95
C ARG A 226 9.87 8.73 0.11
N LEU A 227 9.07 7.83 0.66
CA LEU A 227 8.22 8.16 1.81
C LEU A 227 9.07 8.68 2.98
N GLY A 228 8.68 9.84 3.48
CA GLY A 228 9.15 10.43 4.71
C GLY A 228 8.43 9.84 5.92
N LYS A 229 8.61 10.50 7.06
CA LYS A 229 7.89 10.18 8.28
C LYS A 229 7.31 11.46 8.86
N ARG A 230 5.99 11.54 8.92
CA ARG A 230 5.30 12.54 9.72
C ARG A 230 5.23 12.06 11.17
N VAL A 231 5.50 12.98 12.08
CA VAL A 231 5.37 12.79 13.52
C VAL A 231 4.13 13.56 13.96
N TYR A 232 3.05 12.80 14.11
CA TYR A 232 1.79 13.28 14.66
C TYR A 232 1.91 13.47 16.17
N GLN A 233 1.35 14.57 16.65
CA GLN A 233 1.16 14.85 18.07
C GLN A 233 -0.34 14.84 18.34
N ASP A 234 -0.96 13.68 18.10
CA ASP A 234 -2.41 13.55 18.22
C ASP A 234 -2.86 13.82 19.66
N GLU A 235 -3.81 14.72 19.78
CA GLU A 235 -4.47 15.10 21.03
C GLU A 235 -5.96 14.75 20.95
N LEU A 236 -6.49 14.22 22.05
CA LEU A 236 -7.91 13.99 22.20
C LEU A 236 -8.57 15.24 22.80
N ILE A 237 -9.21 16.05 21.95
CA ILE A 237 -9.87 17.28 22.36
C ILE A 237 -11.29 16.95 22.79
N ARG A 238 -11.56 17.02 24.10
CA ARG A 238 -12.90 16.85 24.67
C ARG A 238 -13.65 18.18 24.67
N ARG A 239 -14.88 18.18 24.17
CA ARG A 239 -15.84 19.29 24.29
C ARG A 239 -17.18 18.77 24.80
N GLN A 240 -18.10 19.68 25.12
CA GLN A 240 -19.47 19.36 25.50
C GLN A 240 -20.43 19.99 24.50
N ASP A 241 -21.50 19.28 24.16
CA ASP A 241 -22.61 19.86 23.40
C ASP A 241 -23.44 20.81 24.30
N PRO A 242 -24.39 21.58 23.76
CA PRO A 242 -25.24 22.46 24.55
C PRO A 242 -26.09 21.75 25.64
N ARG A 243 -26.15 20.41 25.62
CA ARG A 243 -26.86 19.58 26.62
C ARG A 243 -25.90 18.94 27.64
N GLY A 244 -24.61 19.31 27.61
CA GLY A 244 -23.59 18.78 28.51
C GLY A 244 -23.07 17.39 28.14
N ILE A 245 -23.44 16.85 26.97
CA ILE A 245 -22.97 15.53 26.51
C ILE A 245 -21.56 15.70 25.94
N PRO A 246 -20.55 14.97 26.45
CA PRO A 246 -19.20 15.08 25.94
C PRO A 246 -19.09 14.48 24.54
N TYR A 247 -18.36 15.16 23.65
CA TYR A 247 -17.87 14.63 22.39
C TYR A 247 -16.36 14.88 22.27
N PHE A 248 -15.71 14.12 21.39
CA PHE A 248 -14.26 14.10 21.27
C PHE A 248 -13.86 14.33 19.82
N TRP A 249 -12.86 15.18 19.62
CA TRP A 249 -12.15 15.32 18.36
C TRP A 249 -10.75 14.73 18.52
N ILE A 250 -10.32 13.94 17.55
CA ILE A 250 -8.89 13.64 17.38
C ILE A 250 -8.33 14.85 16.62
N GLY A 251 -7.46 15.61 17.27
CA GLY A 251 -6.83 16.81 16.74
C GLY A 251 -5.38 16.88 17.18
N GLY A 252 -4.79 18.07 17.20
CA GLY A 252 -3.40 18.29 17.59
C GLY A 252 -2.78 19.42 16.76
N PRO A 253 -1.57 19.89 17.12
CA PRO A 253 -0.84 20.81 16.27
C PRO A 253 -0.52 20.17 14.91
N PRO A 254 -0.29 20.95 13.84
CA PRO A 254 0.09 20.42 12.54
C PRO A 254 1.25 19.42 12.66
N PRO A 255 1.18 18.27 11.98
CA PRO A 255 2.21 17.24 12.10
C PRO A 255 3.57 17.82 11.73
N SER A 256 4.52 17.62 12.64
CA SER A 256 5.93 17.91 12.36
C SER A 256 6.52 16.78 11.51
N GLY A 257 7.57 17.04 10.75
CA GLY A 257 8.30 16.02 10.02
C GLY A 257 9.80 16.21 10.18
N LEU A 258 10.54 15.11 10.15
CA LEU A 258 11.97 15.21 9.91
C LEU A 258 12.15 15.49 8.41
N ALA A 259 12.49 16.73 8.06
CA ALA A 259 12.80 17.14 6.68
C ALA A 259 14.15 16.53 6.24
N VAL A 260 14.19 15.20 6.13
CA VAL A 260 15.33 14.46 5.60
C VAL A 260 15.29 14.58 4.09
N GLN A 261 16.39 15.05 3.50
CA GLN A 261 16.55 15.19 2.06
C GLN A 261 16.13 13.92 1.30
N GLY A 262 15.43 14.11 0.17
CA GLY A 262 14.91 13.04 -0.67
C GLY A 262 13.60 12.41 -0.16
N THR A 263 13.02 12.91 0.93
CA THR A 263 11.66 12.52 1.35
C THR A 263 10.59 13.39 0.71
N ASP A 264 9.39 12.84 0.55
CA ASP A 264 8.20 13.57 0.11
C ASP A 264 7.93 14.82 0.96
N PHE A 265 8.01 14.69 2.28
CA PHE A 265 7.87 15.81 3.22
C PHE A 265 8.92 16.89 2.97
N HIS A 266 10.20 16.49 2.81
CA HIS A 266 11.27 17.44 2.51
C HIS A 266 11.04 18.18 1.19
N ALA A 267 10.62 17.49 0.13
CA ALA A 267 10.35 18.15 -1.15
C ALA A 267 9.23 19.20 -1.01
N VAL A 268 8.11 18.83 -0.40
CA VAL A 268 6.95 19.74 -0.26
C VAL A 268 7.28 20.98 0.57
N VAL A 269 7.95 20.83 1.73
CA VAL A 269 8.33 22.00 2.57
C VAL A 269 9.36 22.92 1.88
N ASN A 270 10.13 22.38 0.93
CA ASN A 270 11.06 23.15 0.10
C ASN A 270 10.43 23.54 -1.26
N ARG A 271 9.10 23.67 -1.32
CA ARG A 271 8.36 24.18 -2.48
C ARG A 271 8.58 23.37 -3.77
N ARG A 272 8.83 22.06 -3.64
CA ARG A 272 8.95 21.13 -4.77
C ARG A 272 7.78 20.16 -4.79
N ILE A 273 7.34 19.80 -5.99
CA ILE A 273 6.38 18.72 -6.20
C ILE A 273 7.08 17.40 -5.87
N ALA A 274 6.57 16.67 -4.89
CA ALA A 274 7.06 15.35 -4.55
C ALA A 274 6.40 14.29 -5.44
N VAL A 275 7.21 13.45 -6.10
CA VAL A 275 6.74 12.27 -6.84
C VAL A 275 7.34 11.03 -6.19
N THR A 276 6.52 10.26 -5.50
CA THR A 276 6.95 9.09 -4.73
C THR A 276 6.42 7.81 -5.39
N PRO A 277 7.28 6.92 -5.90
CA PRO A 277 6.85 5.61 -6.35
C PRO A 277 6.48 4.73 -5.15
N ILE A 278 5.29 4.14 -5.18
CA ILE A 278 4.75 3.26 -4.14
C ILE A 278 4.55 1.87 -4.73
N GLN A 279 4.79 0.84 -3.92
CA GLN A 279 4.54 -0.56 -4.25
C GLN A 279 3.65 -1.19 -3.18
N LEU A 280 2.78 -2.12 -3.59
CA LEU A 280 1.84 -2.79 -2.69
C LEU A 280 2.41 -4.01 -1.95
N ASP A 281 3.60 -4.48 -2.29
CA ASP A 281 4.26 -5.57 -1.55
C ASP A 281 4.78 -5.07 -0.20
N LEU A 282 3.93 -5.20 0.82
CA LEU A 282 4.25 -4.87 2.22
C LEU A 282 5.03 -5.99 2.93
N THR A 283 5.46 -7.05 2.23
CA THR A 283 6.22 -8.14 2.84
C THR A 283 7.53 -7.61 3.42
N ALA A 284 7.67 -7.69 4.74
CA ALA A 284 8.91 -7.32 5.41
C ALA A 284 10.01 -8.37 5.13
N ARG A 285 10.64 -8.30 3.95
CA ARG A 285 11.56 -9.33 3.42
C ARG A 285 12.70 -9.70 4.38
N ARG A 286 13.21 -8.72 5.14
CA ARG A 286 14.22 -8.94 6.19
C ARG A 286 13.66 -9.73 7.38
N LEU A 287 12.46 -9.38 7.84
CA LEU A 287 11.76 -10.10 8.91
C LEU A 287 11.38 -11.51 8.46
N LEU A 288 10.88 -11.66 7.22
CA LEU A 288 10.56 -12.95 6.62
C LEU A 288 11.77 -13.91 6.67
N LYS A 289 12.96 -13.43 6.28
CA LYS A 289 14.20 -14.21 6.37
C LYS A 289 14.51 -14.62 7.82
N ARG A 290 14.31 -13.72 8.79
CA ARG A 290 14.53 -13.99 10.21
C ARG A 290 13.53 -15.01 10.77
N MET A 291 12.25 -14.88 10.44
CA MET A 291 11.17 -15.76 10.90
C MET A 291 11.32 -17.20 10.42
N ARG A 292 11.97 -17.43 9.27
CA ARG A 292 12.29 -18.79 8.78
C ARG A 292 13.20 -19.58 9.72
N SER A 293 13.96 -18.91 10.59
CA SER A 293 14.79 -19.57 11.61
C SER A 293 14.04 -19.91 12.90
N TRP A 294 12.79 -19.46 13.05
CA TRP A 294 12.01 -19.67 14.26
C TRP A 294 11.33 -21.04 14.22
N ARG A 295 11.06 -21.59 15.40
CA ARG A 295 10.35 -22.87 15.54
C ARG A 295 8.84 -22.63 15.54
N TRP A 296 8.17 -23.01 14.45
CA TRP A 296 6.72 -22.86 14.25
C TRP A 296 5.96 -24.18 14.43
N GLU A 297 6.19 -24.88 15.55
CA GLU A 297 5.52 -26.17 15.80
C GLU A 297 4.13 -25.95 16.40
N LEU A 298 3.11 -26.54 15.77
CA LEU A 298 1.79 -26.67 16.37
C LEU A 298 1.78 -27.87 17.32
N PRO A 299 1.15 -27.74 18.51
CA PRO A 299 0.95 -28.89 19.38
C PRO A 299 0.13 -29.94 18.62
N LYS A 300 0.62 -31.18 18.60
CA LYS A 300 -0.16 -32.29 18.04
C LYS A 300 -1.35 -32.56 18.96
N PRO A 301 -2.58 -32.70 18.43
CA PRO A 301 -3.69 -33.17 19.24
C PRO A 301 -3.31 -34.53 19.83
N ALA A 302 -3.60 -34.72 21.12
CA ALA A 302 -3.33 -35.97 21.80
C ALA A 302 -4.17 -37.10 21.17
N SER A 303 -3.62 -37.80 20.18
CA SER A 303 -4.22 -39.04 19.69
C SER A 303 -3.96 -40.11 20.73
N ALA A 304 -5.01 -40.51 21.43
CA ALA A 304 -5.21 -41.79 22.11
C ALA A 304 -3.93 -42.58 22.44
N ALA A 305 -3.14 -42.07 23.39
CA ALA A 305 -2.10 -42.86 24.04
C ALA A 305 -2.75 -43.72 25.12
N ALA A 306 -3.35 -44.85 24.75
CA ALA A 306 -3.56 -46.02 25.60
C ALA A 306 -4.35 -47.11 24.85
N GLU A 307 -3.72 -47.86 23.95
CA GLU A 307 -4.25 -49.19 23.59
C GLU A 307 -3.20 -50.10 22.93
N GLU A 308 -1.96 -50.10 23.41
CA GLU A 308 -1.02 -51.20 23.11
C GLU A 308 -0.25 -51.56 24.37
N GLY A 309 -0.76 -52.56 25.10
CA GLY A 309 -0.09 -53.06 26.30
C GLY A 309 -0.88 -54.05 27.12
N GLN A 310 -1.42 -55.12 26.51
CA GLN A 310 -1.68 -56.39 27.20
C GLN A 310 -2.11 -57.49 26.21
N SER A 311 -1.15 -58.28 25.73
CA SER A 311 -1.34 -59.69 25.37
C SER A 311 -0.01 -60.32 24.97
N ALA A 312 0.58 -61.09 25.88
CA ALA A 312 1.21 -62.39 25.62
C ALA A 312 2.08 -62.80 26.82
N GLU A 313 1.57 -63.76 27.59
CA GLU A 313 2.31 -64.51 28.60
C GLU A 313 3.47 -65.31 27.99
N GLY A 314 4.58 -65.39 28.70
CA GLY A 314 5.71 -66.28 28.42
C GLY A 314 6.58 -66.47 29.66
N ARG A 315 6.45 -67.66 30.28
CA ARG A 315 6.98 -68.13 31.58
C ARG A 315 8.50 -67.95 31.86
N PRO A 316 8.93 -68.09 33.13
CA PRO A 316 10.18 -67.50 33.65
C PRO A 316 11.39 -68.46 33.65
N ALA A 317 12.61 -67.88 33.60
CA ALA A 317 13.83 -68.53 34.06
C ALA A 317 14.83 -67.50 34.65
N ALA A 318 15.48 -67.92 35.73
CA ALA A 318 16.21 -67.15 36.74
C ALA A 318 17.63 -66.66 36.30
N PRO A 319 18.35 -65.86 37.14
CA PRO A 319 19.23 -64.77 36.69
C PRO A 319 20.69 -65.20 36.44
N ARG A 320 21.35 -64.53 35.48
CA ARG A 320 22.81 -64.58 35.33
C ARG A 320 23.46 -63.19 35.46
N ARG A 321 24.08 -63.04 36.64
CA ARG A 321 25.21 -62.21 37.06
C ARG A 321 25.80 -61.18 36.07
N ARG A 322 25.70 -59.95 36.55
CA ARG A 322 26.57 -58.77 36.34
C ARG A 322 28.06 -59.12 36.13
N ARG A 323 28.64 -58.63 35.04
CA ARG A 323 30.07 -58.26 34.96
C ARG A 323 30.19 -56.90 34.29
N GLN A 324 30.59 -55.92 35.09
CA GLN A 324 31.16 -54.65 34.63
C GLN A 324 32.67 -54.82 34.44
N ARG A 325 33.19 -54.27 33.34
CA ARG A 325 34.57 -53.84 33.06
C ARG A 325 34.48 -53.14 31.69
N ALA A 326 35.10 -52.02 31.38
CA ALA A 326 36.08 -51.12 31.99
C ALA A 326 35.87 -49.77 31.26
N THR A 327 35.75 -48.62 31.93
CA THR A 327 36.81 -47.64 32.26
C THR A 327 37.90 -47.37 31.21
N SER A 328 38.21 -46.08 31.13
CA SER A 328 39.38 -45.38 30.56
C SER A 328 39.32 -45.10 29.06
N GLY A 329 39.52 -43.88 28.57
CA GLY A 329 40.14 -42.69 29.19
C GLY A 329 41.44 -42.34 28.46
N GLY A 330 41.66 -41.05 28.22
CA GLY A 330 42.87 -40.49 27.61
C GLY A 330 42.53 -39.60 26.42
N SER A 331 42.35 -38.28 26.56
CA SER A 331 43.36 -37.23 26.84
C SER A 331 44.37 -37.11 25.70
N ALA A 332 44.89 -35.97 25.26
CA ALA A 332 44.87 -34.58 25.70
C ALA A 332 45.71 -33.79 24.66
N GLY A 333 45.74 -32.47 24.78
CA GLY A 333 46.81 -31.62 24.23
C GLY A 333 46.27 -30.34 23.63
N ALA A 334 45.96 -29.29 24.41
CA ALA A 334 46.88 -28.32 25.01
C ALA A 334 47.53 -27.41 23.95
N LYS A 335 47.09 -26.14 23.83
CA LYS A 335 47.56 -24.93 24.55
C LYS A 335 48.76 -24.27 23.87
N THR A 336 48.66 -22.95 23.70
CA THR A 336 49.62 -21.83 23.94
C THR A 336 49.43 -20.74 22.88
N ALA A 337 49.58 -19.43 23.10
CA ALA A 337 49.69 -18.55 24.27
C ALA A 337 49.70 -17.08 23.76
N ALA A 338 49.41 -16.13 24.67
CA ALA A 338 49.84 -14.70 24.82
C ALA A 338 50.17 -13.80 23.60
N GLY A 339 49.93 -12.49 23.57
CA GLY A 339 49.50 -11.52 24.58
C GLY A 339 49.85 -10.06 24.16
N SER A 340 49.46 -9.07 24.99
CA SER A 340 50.06 -7.71 25.16
C SER A 340 49.83 -6.68 24.02
N THR A 341 49.51 -5.38 24.15
CA THR A 341 49.48 -4.28 25.18
C THR A 341 48.85 -3.03 24.48
N ALA A 342 47.92 -2.24 25.03
CA ALA A 342 47.97 -1.15 26.04
C ALA A 342 48.40 0.27 25.57
N GLY A 343 47.57 1.29 25.92
CA GLY A 343 47.88 2.75 26.09
C GLY A 343 47.43 3.68 24.93
N ARG A 344 46.90 4.91 25.06
CA ARG A 344 46.59 5.94 26.11
C ARG A 344 45.68 6.99 25.40
N ALA A 345 44.56 7.50 25.93
CA ALA A 345 44.33 8.61 26.89
C ALA A 345 44.52 10.07 26.38
N GLY A 346 43.45 10.89 26.55
CA GLY A 346 43.42 12.38 26.66
C GLY A 346 43.03 13.13 25.37
N THR A 347 42.26 14.24 25.32
CA THR A 347 41.58 15.18 26.24
C THR A 347 40.74 16.10 25.31
N ASP A 348 39.43 16.29 25.51
CA ASP A 348 38.77 17.48 26.10
C ASP A 348 39.12 18.87 25.49
N GLN A 349 38.12 19.58 24.95
CA GLN A 349 37.88 21.05 25.05
C GLN A 349 36.91 21.61 23.98
N THR A 350 35.74 22.04 24.44
CA THR A 350 34.96 23.23 23.98
C THR A 350 35.50 24.49 24.70
N PRO A 351 35.01 25.76 24.54
CA PRO A 351 34.19 26.47 23.51
C PRO A 351 34.88 27.85 23.17
N PRO A 352 34.25 29.04 22.92
CA PRO A 352 32.87 29.43 22.53
C PRO A 352 32.75 30.49 21.39
N ARG A 353 31.61 30.52 20.69
CA ARG A 353 30.58 31.59 20.67
C ARG A 353 29.48 31.29 19.66
#